data_AF-A0A7V4JI92-F1
#
_entry.id   AF-A0A7V4JI92-F1
#
_cell.length_a   1.000
_cell.length_b   1.000
_cell.length_c   1.000
_cell.angle_alpha   90.00
_cell.angle_beta   90.00
_cell.angle_gamma   90.00
#
_symmetry.space_group_name_H-M   'P 1'
#
loop_
_entity.id
_entity.type
_entity.pdbx_description
1 polymer ?
#
loop_
_entity_poly.entity_id
_entity_poly.type
_entity_poly.pdbx_seq_one_letter_code
_entity_poly.pdbx_strand_id
1 'polypeptide(L)'
;MLPLATITPTFGRMVRDLARAQGKQITLTIVGGETELDKRVLEQIKDPLIHLLRNAVDHGIESPAEREAAGKPAEGQITLSASQQGHHVVIAVSDDGAGLDLEAIRTAAVRRGVLRPAAVQ
;
A
#
# COMPACT_ATOMS: atom_id res chain seq x y z
N MET A 1 -4.30 25.85 0.50
CA MET A 1 -4.39 24.39 0.60
C MET A 1 -4.53 23.83 -0.81
N LEU A 2 -4.22 22.56 -1.02
CA LEU A 2 -4.28 21.88 -2.32
C LEU A 2 -4.90 20.49 -2.13
N PRO A 3 -5.68 19.99 -3.09
CA PRO A 3 -6.25 18.65 -2.99
C PRO A 3 -5.16 17.58 -3.12
N LEU A 4 -5.31 16.45 -2.42
CA LEU A 4 -4.42 15.29 -2.55
C LEU A 4 -4.28 14.84 -4.02
N ALA A 5 -5.35 14.97 -4.81
CA ALA A 5 -5.38 14.67 -6.24
C ALA A 5 -4.31 15.41 -7.07
N THR A 6 -3.68 16.46 -6.53
CA THR A 6 -2.58 17.17 -7.20
C THR A 6 -1.34 16.28 -7.41
N ILE A 7 -1.07 15.34 -6.50
CA ILE A 7 0.12 14.48 -6.56
C ILE A 7 -0.17 13.07 -7.11
N THR A 8 -1.44 12.66 -7.14
CA THR A 8 -1.85 11.30 -7.52
C THR A 8 -1.67 10.89 -8.99
N PRO A 9 -1.61 11.79 -10.00
CA PRO A 9 -1.36 11.38 -11.38
C PRO A 9 -0.02 10.67 -11.56
N THR A 10 0.98 11.05 -10.76
CA THR A 10 2.30 10.40 -10.75
C THR A 10 2.22 8.97 -10.19
N PHE A 11 1.35 8.73 -9.21
CA PHE A 11 1.15 7.44 -8.58
C PHE A 11 0.52 6.43 -9.55
N GLY A 12 -0.53 6.84 -10.28
CA GLY A 12 -1.20 5.97 -11.25
C GLY A 12 -0.26 5.48 -12.36
N ARG A 13 0.63 6.35 -12.85
CA ARG A 13 1.67 5.96 -13.81
C ARG A 13 2.66 4.98 -13.19
N MET A 14 3.19 5.30 -12.02
CA MET A 14 4.18 4.47 -11.33
C MET A 14 3.65 3.06 -11.03
N VAL A 15 2.43 2.94 -10.49
CA VAL A 15 1.82 1.63 -10.19
C VAL A 15 1.65 0.81 -11.46
N ARG A 16 1.19 1.43 -12.56
CA ARG A 16 1.04 0.75 -13.86
C ARG A 16 2.39 0.25 -14.40
N ASP A 17 3.43 1.07 -14.34
CA ASP A 17 4.76 0.72 -14.85
C ASP A 17 5.38 -0.42 -14.02
N LEU A 18 5.26 -0.37 -12.69
CA LEU A 18 5.74 -1.43 -11.79
C LEU A 18 4.96 -2.73 -11.97
N ALA A 19 3.63 -2.66 -12.05
CA ALA A 19 2.78 -3.84 -12.27
C ALA A 19 3.16 -4.53 -13.58
N ARG A 20 3.34 -3.77 -14.67
CA ARG A 20 3.77 -4.31 -15.95
C ARG A 20 5.17 -4.93 -15.88
N ALA A 21 6.12 -4.30 -15.20
CA ALA A 21 7.47 -4.82 -15.04
C ALA A 21 7.51 -6.16 -14.26
N GLN A 22 6.56 -6.38 -13.36
CA GLN A 22 6.46 -7.59 -12.54
C GLN A 22 5.45 -8.62 -13.07
N GLY A 23 4.80 -8.35 -14.21
CA GLY A 23 3.77 -9.24 -14.76
C GLY A 23 2.50 -9.34 -13.91
N LYS A 24 2.20 -8.31 -13.11
CA LYS A 24 1.02 -8.23 -12.24
C LYS A 24 -0.09 -7.41 -12.91
N GLN A 25 -1.35 -7.71 -12.60
CA GLN A 25 -2.52 -6.93 -13.01
C GLN A 25 -3.03 -6.17 -11.79
N ILE A 26 -2.96 -4.84 -11.82
CA ILE A 26 -3.26 -3.99 -10.65
C ILE A 26 -4.02 -2.75 -11.07
N THR A 27 -5.10 -2.46 -10.35
CA THR A 27 -5.82 -1.18 -10.43
C THR A 27 -5.56 -0.34 -9.18
N LEU A 28 -5.18 0.93 -9.39
CA LEU A 28 -5.07 1.94 -8.33
C LEU A 28 -6.35 2.78 -8.29
N THR A 29 -7.06 2.74 -7.18
CA THR A 29 -8.25 3.57 -6.91
C THR A 29 -7.89 4.68 -5.93
N ILE A 30 -8.33 5.90 -6.22
CA ILE A 30 -8.17 7.05 -5.33
C ILE A 30 -9.54 7.47 -4.81
N VAL A 31 -9.69 7.51 -3.50
CA VAL A 31 -10.94 7.88 -2.82
C VAL A 31 -10.71 9.14 -1.98
N GLY A 32 -11.57 10.14 -2.10
CA GLY A 32 -11.42 11.39 -1.34
C GLY A 32 -10.23 12.24 -1.78
N GLY A 33 -9.84 12.15 -3.06
CA GLY A 33 -8.71 12.90 -3.63
C GLY A 33 -8.87 14.42 -3.57
N GLU A 34 -10.10 14.89 -3.44
CA GLU A 34 -10.48 16.29 -3.21
C GLU A 34 -10.14 16.80 -1.81
N THR A 35 -9.78 15.93 -0.86
CA THR A 35 -9.39 16.33 0.50
C THR A 35 -8.20 17.30 0.43
N GLU A 36 -8.37 18.49 0.99
CA GLU A 36 -7.37 19.54 0.94
C GLU A 36 -6.32 19.42 2.05
N LEU A 37 -5.06 19.59 1.70
CA LEU A 37 -3.93 19.61 2.61
C LEU A 37 -3.05 20.86 2.39
N ASP A 38 -2.23 21.20 3.37
CA ASP A 38 -1.19 22.20 3.17
C ASP A 38 -0.17 21.72 2.13
N LYS A 39 0.34 22.64 1.30
CA LYS A 39 1.28 22.30 0.23
C LYS A 39 2.56 21.67 0.76
N ARG A 40 3.10 22.15 1.89
CA ARG A 40 4.32 21.57 2.47
C ARG A 40 4.07 20.16 2.96
N VAL A 41 2.90 19.91 3.55
CA VAL A 41 2.49 18.57 3.97
C VAL A 41 2.41 17.64 2.76
N LEU A 42 1.77 18.07 1.67
CA LEU A 42 1.69 17.26 0.43
C LEU A 42 3.07 16.86 -0.10
N GLU A 43 4.01 17.80 -0.18
CA GLU A 43 5.36 17.50 -0.65
C GLU A 43 6.10 16.54 0.30
N GLN A 44 5.90 16.66 1.61
CA GLN A 44 6.53 15.79 2.60
C GLN A 44 5.96 14.36 2.59
N ILE A 45 4.66 14.20 2.38
CA ILE A 45 4.03 12.86 2.38
C ILE A 45 4.17 12.13 1.05
N LYS A 46 4.50 12.84 -0.04
CA LYS A 46 4.58 12.25 -1.39
C LYS A 46 5.52 11.04 -1.45
N ASP A 47 6.74 11.19 -0.96
CA ASP A 47 7.74 10.11 -0.99
C ASP A 47 7.34 8.91 -0.10
N PRO A 48 6.86 9.12 1.15
CA PRO A 48 6.25 8.05 1.94
C PRO A 48 5.11 7.31 1.22
N LEU A 49 4.20 8.02 0.55
CA LEU A 49 3.09 7.40 -0.19
C LEU A 49 3.59 6.58 -1.38
N ILE A 50 4.60 7.07 -2.10
CA ILE A 50 5.27 6.31 -3.16
C ILE A 50 5.83 5.00 -2.61
N HIS A 51 6.47 5.05 -1.44
CA HIS A 51 7.02 3.86 -0.80
C HIS A 51 5.94 2.85 -0.41
N LEU A 52 4.82 3.30 0.18
CA LEU A 52 3.69 2.43 0.52
C LEU A 52 3.07 1.78 -0.71
N LEU A 53 2.84 2.56 -1.78
CA LEU A 53 2.30 2.04 -3.03
C LEU A 53 3.26 1.03 -3.68
N ARG A 54 4.57 1.29 -3.64
CA ARG A 54 5.57 0.33 -4.11
C ARG A 54 5.53 -0.96 -3.30
N ASN A 55 5.46 -0.89 -1.97
CA ASN A 55 5.37 -2.09 -1.13
C ASN A 55 4.12 -2.91 -1.46
N ALA A 56 2.99 -2.26 -1.70
CA ALA A 56 1.76 -2.93 -2.14
C ALA A 56 1.94 -3.61 -3.50
N VAL A 57 2.64 -3.01 -4.46
CA VAL A 57 2.92 -3.64 -5.77
C VAL A 57 3.96 -4.76 -5.66
N ASP A 58 5.07 -4.53 -4.98
CA ASP A 58 6.22 -5.45 -4.91
C ASP A 58 5.89 -6.69 -4.07
N HIS A 59 5.26 -6.49 -2.92
CA HIS A 59 5.08 -7.51 -1.89
C HIS A 59 3.64 -7.78 -1.50
N GLY A 60 2.72 -6.82 -1.68
CA GLY A 60 1.30 -7.01 -1.34
C GLY A 60 0.59 -7.88 -2.38
N ILE A 61 0.42 -7.34 -3.59
CA ILE A 61 -0.32 -7.97 -4.66
C ILE A 61 0.46 -9.15 -5.26
N GLU A 62 -0.18 -10.30 -5.34
CA GLU A 62 0.36 -11.52 -5.93
C GLU A 62 0.20 -11.52 -7.47
N SER A 63 0.83 -12.49 -8.16
CA SER A 63 0.61 -12.66 -9.59
C SER A 63 -0.83 -13.11 -9.91
N PRO A 64 -1.35 -12.86 -11.12
CA PRO A 64 -2.71 -13.28 -11.49
C PRO A 64 -2.98 -14.77 -11.23
N ALA A 65 -2.00 -15.63 -11.53
CA ALA A 65 -2.11 -17.07 -11.32
C ALA A 65 -2.18 -17.45 -9.83
N GLU A 66 -1.37 -16.81 -8.97
CA GLU A 66 -1.42 -17.04 -7.53
C GLU A 66 -2.74 -16.56 -6.92
N ARG A 67 -3.26 -15.43 -7.41
CA ARG A 67 -4.56 -14.89 -6.97
C ARG A 67 -5.71 -15.82 -7.34
N GLU A 68 -5.75 -16.30 -8.59
CA GLU A 68 -6.76 -17.26 -9.05
C GLU A 68 -6.69 -18.57 -8.26
N ALA A 69 -5.48 -19.08 -7.99
CA ALA A 69 -5.28 -20.27 -7.16
C ALA A 69 -5.79 -20.08 -5.71
N ALA A 70 -5.73 -18.85 -5.20
CA ALA A 70 -6.28 -18.47 -3.89
C ALA A 70 -7.78 -18.10 -3.95
N GLY A 71 -8.44 -18.20 -5.11
CA GLY A 71 -9.86 -17.85 -5.28
C GLY A 71 -10.14 -16.34 -5.33
N LYS A 72 -9.12 -15.52 -5.57
CA LYS A 72 -9.20 -14.06 -5.69
C LYS A 72 -9.29 -13.64 -7.16
N PRO A 73 -9.83 -12.45 -7.47
CA PRO A 73 -9.77 -11.91 -8.84
C PRO A 73 -8.33 -11.78 -9.34
N ALA A 74 -8.10 -12.07 -10.63
CA ALA A 74 -6.79 -11.97 -11.27
C ALA A 74 -6.18 -10.56 -11.18
N GLU A 75 -7.03 -9.53 -11.23
CA GLU A 75 -6.65 -8.14 -10.98
C GLU A 75 -6.65 -7.84 -9.47
N GLY A 76 -5.52 -7.33 -8.97
CA GLY A 76 -5.39 -6.82 -7.61
C GLY A 76 -5.82 -5.36 -7.49
N GLN A 77 -6.26 -4.97 -6.30
CA GLN A 77 -6.71 -3.62 -6.01
C GLN A 77 -5.81 -2.96 -4.97
N ILE A 78 -5.31 -1.76 -5.31
CA ILE A 78 -4.68 -0.84 -4.35
C ILE A 78 -5.57 0.38 -4.23
N THR A 79 -5.87 0.80 -3.01
CA THR A 79 -6.69 1.98 -2.71
C THR A 79 -5.89 2.99 -1.90
N LEU A 80 -5.74 4.20 -2.44
CA LEU A 80 -5.28 5.37 -1.70
C LEU A 80 -6.52 6.19 -1.31
N SER A 81 -6.82 6.27 -0.02
CA SER A 81 -7.93 7.06 0.49
C SER A 81 -7.47 8.23 1.33
N ALA A 82 -8.21 9.33 1.26
CA ALA A 82 -8.10 10.44 2.20
C ALA A 82 -9.48 10.85 2.69
N SER A 83 -9.60 11.09 4.00
CA SER A 83 -10.83 11.59 4.60
C SER A 83 -10.53 12.52 5.76
N GLN A 84 -11.36 13.56 5.93
CA GLN A 84 -11.32 14.43 7.09
C GLN A 84 -12.08 13.77 8.26
N GLN A 85 -11.39 13.53 9.38
CA GLN A 85 -11.97 13.04 10.63
C GLN A 85 -11.71 14.06 11.74
N GLY A 86 -12.70 14.91 12.01
CA GLY A 86 -12.58 16.01 12.96
C GLY A 86 -11.48 16.99 12.53
N HIS A 87 -10.46 17.16 13.36
CA HIS A 87 -9.30 18.03 13.09
C HIS A 87 -8.15 17.32 12.38
N HIS A 88 -8.32 16.06 11.97
CA HIS A 88 -7.27 15.27 11.36
C HIS A 88 -7.66 14.86 9.94
N VAL A 89 -6.66 14.78 9.06
CA VAL A 89 -6.80 14.12 7.77
C VAL A 89 -6.24 12.71 7.93
N VAL A 90 -7.07 11.71 7.67
CA VAL A 90 -6.66 10.30 7.65
C VAL A 90 -6.36 9.92 6.21
N ILE A 91 -5.11 9.54 5.95
CA ILE A 91 -4.66 9.01 4.67
C ILE A 91 -4.34 7.53 4.86
N ALA A 92 -4.91 6.67 4.04
CA ALA A 92 -4.67 5.24 4.09
C ALA A 92 -4.31 4.69 2.72
N VAL A 93 -3.35 3.77 2.71
CA VAL A 93 -3.04 2.91 1.56
C VAL A 93 -3.43 1.49 1.96
N SER A 94 -4.32 0.88 1.18
CA SER A 94 -4.78 -0.49 1.38
C SER A 94 -4.59 -1.28 0.10
N ASP A 95 -4.21 -2.54 0.23
CA ASP A 95 -4.21 -3.51 -0.85
C ASP A 95 -5.02 -4.74 -0.46
N ASP A 96 -5.45 -5.51 -1.44
CA ASP A 96 -6.13 -6.79 -1.26
C ASP A 96 -5.18 -7.97 -1.53
N GLY A 97 -3.90 -7.82 -1.20
CA GLY A 97 -2.83 -8.77 -1.46
C GLY A 97 -2.80 -9.98 -0.52
N ALA A 98 -1.62 -10.61 -0.42
CA ALA A 98 -1.40 -11.76 0.47
C ALA A 98 -1.37 -11.37 1.96
N GLY A 99 -1.26 -10.07 2.25
CA GLY A 99 -1.05 -9.55 3.59
C GLY A 99 0.36 -9.83 4.12
N LEU A 100 0.54 -9.63 5.41
CA LEU A 100 1.82 -9.83 6.08
C LEU A 100 2.00 -11.29 6.49
N ASP A 101 3.13 -11.89 6.13
CA ASP A 101 3.55 -13.18 6.68
C ASP A 101 4.00 -13.00 8.14
N LEU A 102 3.04 -13.16 9.06
CA LEU A 102 3.25 -12.97 10.49
C LEU A 102 4.29 -13.95 11.06
N GLU A 103 4.39 -15.16 10.51
CA GLU A 103 5.35 -16.16 10.97
C GLU A 103 6.77 -15.82 10.51
N ALA A 104 6.95 -15.35 9.27
CA ALA A 104 8.23 -14.83 8.81
C ALA A 104 8.66 -13.60 9.61
N ILE A 105 7.74 -12.67 9.89
CA ILE A 105 7.99 -11.49 10.72
C ILE A 105 8.40 -11.91 12.13
N ARG A 106 7.67 -12.84 12.75
CA ARG A 106 7.98 -13.36 14.09
C ARG A 106 9.36 -14.00 14.13
N THR A 107 9.67 -14.86 13.15
CA THR A 107 10.97 -15.52 13.04
C THR A 107 12.10 -14.50 12.89
N ALA A 108 11.92 -13.49 12.05
CA ALA A 108 12.90 -12.43 11.87
C ALA A 108 13.08 -11.57 13.13
N ALA A 109 12.00 -11.28 13.85
CA ALA A 109 12.02 -10.51 15.10
C ALA A 109 12.71 -11.27 16.24
N VAL A 110 12.51 -12.59 16.34
CA VAL A 110 13.23 -13.45 17.29
C VAL A 110 14.73 -13.48 16.96
N ARG A 111 15.09 -13.67 15.70
CA ARG A 111 16.50 -13.67 15.27
C ARG A 111 17.20 -12.33 15.55
N ARG A 112 16.48 -11.22 15.44
CA ARG A 112 16.99 -9.86 15.72
C ARG A 112 16.95 -9.48 17.20
N GLY A 113 16.49 -10.36 18.08
CA GLY A 113 16.37 -10.10 19.52
C GLY A 113 15.29 -9.08 19.90
N VAL A 114 14.40 -8.73 18.96
CA VAL A 114 13.26 -7.81 19.20
C VAL A 114 12.14 -8.53 19.95
N LEU A 115 11.97 -9.83 19.70
CA LEU A 115 11.07 -10.70 20.45
C LEU A 115 11.85 -11.83 21.11
N ARG A 116 11.46 -12.20 22.33
CA ARG A 116 11.94 -13.44 22.96
C ARG A 116 11.21 -14.63 22.31
N PRO A 117 11.88 -15.78 22.11
CA PRO A 117 11.18 -17.02 21.76
C PRO A 117 10.06 -17.24 22.77
N ALA A 118 8.85 -17.57 22.30
CA ALA A 118 7.77 -17.90 23.22
C ALA A 118 8.21 -19.12 24.04
N ALA A 119 8.19 -19.01 25.36
CA ALA A 119 8.36 -20.15 26.24
C ALA A 119 7.20 -21.12 25.94
N VAL A 120 7.53 -22.29 25.43
CA VAL A 120 6.57 -23.39 25.30
C VAL A 120 6.07 -23.71 26.71
N GLN A 121 4.77 -23.53 26.95
CA GLN A 121 4.03 -24.16 28.05
C GLN A 121 3.07 -25.17 27.45
#